data_AF-A0A9P7RCB0-F1
#
_entry.id   AF-A0A9P7RCB0-F1
#
_cell.length_a   1.000
_cell.length_b   1.000
_cell.length_c   1.000
_cell.angle_alpha   90.00
_cell.angle_beta   90.00
_cell.angle_gamma   90.00
#
_symmetry.space_group_name_H-M   'P 1'
#
loop_
_entity.id
_entity.type
_entity.pdbx_description
1 polymer ?
#
loop_
_entity_poly.entity_id
_entity_poly.type
_entity_poly.pdbx_seq_one_letter_code
_entity_poly.pdbx_strand_id
1 'polypeptide(L)'
;MLTTSFQLTHVTPVPDYMTREEVLSHLHNAEVHIKSDPNLTHWTPRTPKVPPTVPDDVDSIAVTECYTITDTVPTNLPKALPKGMLEKKSVSEYEFTFTPDGSFVKIHCPMSVLLETRWRVRKGSDGSLELEEVVDAHCSRFLVGVVKGELEKNWVEVHRKILTGKA
;
A
#
# COMPACT_ATOMS: atom_id res chain seq x y z
N MET A 1 -21.64 12.51 10.24
CA MET A 1 -20.39 12.66 9.46
C MET A 1 -20.38 11.64 8.33
N LEU A 2 -20.06 12.07 7.10
CA LEU A 2 -20.02 11.21 5.91
C LEU A 2 -18.69 10.45 5.75
N THR A 3 -17.67 10.84 6.50
CA THR A 3 -16.35 10.20 6.56
C THR A 3 -16.32 9.11 7.63
N THR A 4 -15.46 8.12 7.44
CA THR A 4 -15.17 7.04 8.38
C THR A 4 -13.72 6.61 8.23
N SER A 5 -13.18 5.95 9.24
CA SER A 5 -11.92 5.24 9.15
C SER A 5 -12.07 3.79 9.58
N PHE A 6 -11.13 2.95 9.17
CA PHE A 6 -10.96 1.59 9.66
C PHE A 6 -9.48 1.20 9.55
N GLN A 7 -9.09 0.23 10.37
CA GLN A 7 -7.74 -0.34 10.34
C GLN A 7 -7.82 -1.82 9.90
N LEU A 8 -6.86 -2.25 9.10
CA LEU A 8 -6.60 -3.66 8.78
C LEU A 8 -5.17 -4.00 9.17
N THR A 9 -4.95 -5.27 9.53
CA THR A 9 -3.63 -5.80 9.81
C THR A 9 -3.48 -7.13 9.10
N HIS A 10 -2.47 -7.23 8.23
CA HIS A 10 -2.09 -8.46 7.56
C HIS A 10 -0.69 -8.86 7.98
N VAL A 11 -0.50 -10.16 8.20
CA VAL A 11 0.80 -10.71 8.61
C VAL A 11 1.10 -11.92 7.74
N THR A 12 2.33 -12.00 7.25
CA THR A 12 2.82 -13.16 6.50
C THR A 12 4.16 -13.60 7.09
N PRO A 13 4.32 -14.89 7.46
CA PRO A 13 5.61 -15.43 7.83
C PRO A 13 6.62 -15.23 6.69
N VAL A 14 7.78 -14.69 7.03
CA VAL A 14 8.91 -14.61 6.09
C VAL A 14 9.51 -16.02 5.98
N PRO A 15 9.71 -16.54 4.76
CA PRO A 15 10.35 -17.84 4.58
C PRO A 15 11.75 -17.92 5.23
N ASP A 16 12.07 -19.06 5.84
CA ASP A 16 13.31 -19.27 6.63
C ASP A 16 14.62 -19.03 5.86
N TYR A 17 14.58 -19.04 4.53
CA TYR A 17 15.74 -18.78 3.68
C TYR A 17 16.01 -17.29 3.45
N MET A 18 15.09 -16.39 3.84
CA MET A 18 15.24 -14.95 3.72
C MET A 18 15.72 -14.33 5.03
N THR A 19 16.70 -13.44 4.91
CA THR A 19 17.17 -12.59 6.00
C THR A 19 16.28 -11.37 6.19
N ARG A 20 16.38 -10.74 7.37
CA ARG A 20 15.68 -9.48 7.65
C ARG A 20 16.10 -8.39 6.66
N GLU A 21 17.39 -8.32 6.37
CA GLU A 21 18.01 -7.31 5.53
C GLU A 21 17.55 -7.44 4.06
N GLU A 22 17.37 -8.66 3.56
CA GLU A 22 16.79 -8.90 2.23
C GLU A 22 15.36 -8.40 2.15
N VAL A 23 14.50 -8.70 3.13
CA VAL A 23 13.11 -8.21 3.14
C VAL A 23 13.06 -6.68 3.26
N LEU A 24 13.91 -6.09 4.11
CA LEU A 24 14.03 -4.64 4.22
C LEU A 24 14.45 -4.01 2.89
N SER A 25 15.36 -4.63 2.15
CA SER A 25 15.77 -4.12 0.83
C SER A 25 14.62 -4.05 -0.16
N HIS A 26 13.64 -4.95 -0.05
CA HIS A 26 12.42 -4.91 -0.87
C HIS A 26 11.46 -3.81 -0.40
N LEU A 27 11.27 -3.66 0.93
CA LEU A 27 10.45 -2.59 1.49
C LEU A 27 11.03 -1.19 1.26
N HIS A 28 12.36 -1.09 1.16
CA HIS A 28 13.10 0.14 0.85
C HIS A 28 13.19 0.42 -0.66
N ASN A 29 12.33 -0.22 -1.46
CA ASN A 29 12.24 -0.01 -2.89
C ASN A 29 10.79 0.31 -3.29
N ALA A 30 10.50 1.59 -3.54
CA ALA A 30 9.16 2.05 -3.90
C ALA A 30 8.60 1.35 -5.16
N GLU A 31 9.44 0.98 -6.12
CA GLU A 31 8.98 0.27 -7.31
C GLU A 31 8.48 -1.15 -7.02
N VAL A 32 9.07 -1.84 -6.03
CA VAL A 32 8.59 -3.16 -5.61
C VAL A 32 7.18 -3.06 -5.04
N HIS A 33 6.92 -2.05 -4.20
CA HIS A 33 5.58 -1.75 -3.70
C HIS A 33 4.61 -1.42 -4.83
N ILE A 34 4.96 -0.50 -5.73
CA ILE A 34 4.09 -0.07 -6.83
C ILE A 34 3.70 -1.27 -7.71
N LYS A 35 4.68 -2.06 -8.17
CA LYS A 35 4.46 -3.22 -9.04
C LYS A 35 3.80 -4.40 -8.31
N SER A 36 3.71 -4.37 -6.98
CA SER A 36 2.97 -5.37 -6.23
C SER A 36 1.46 -5.28 -6.48
N ASP A 37 0.94 -4.09 -6.80
CA ASP A 37 -0.48 -3.89 -7.11
C ASP A 37 -0.88 -4.65 -8.39
N PRO A 38 -1.81 -5.63 -8.30
CA PRO A 38 -2.28 -6.35 -9.48
C PRO A 38 -3.06 -5.47 -10.47
N ASN A 39 -3.53 -4.29 -10.06
CA ASN A 39 -4.30 -3.38 -10.89
C ASN A 39 -3.44 -2.29 -11.55
N LEU A 40 -2.13 -2.26 -11.29
CA LEU A 40 -1.21 -1.27 -11.83
C LEU A 40 -1.24 -1.25 -13.36
N THR A 41 -1.38 -0.07 -13.95
CA THR A 41 -1.25 0.14 -15.41
C THR A 41 -0.04 0.99 -15.77
N HIS A 42 0.24 2.04 -14.98
CA HIS A 42 1.33 2.97 -15.24
C HIS A 42 1.74 3.69 -13.96
N TRP A 43 3.00 4.10 -13.86
CA TRP A 43 3.49 4.97 -12.79
C TRP A 43 4.54 5.94 -13.31
N THR A 44 4.58 7.12 -12.69
CA THR A 44 5.60 8.15 -12.96
C THR A 44 6.14 8.74 -11.67
N PRO A 45 7.47 8.82 -11.49
CA PRO A 45 8.07 9.55 -10.37
C PRO A 45 7.69 11.04 -10.42
N ARG A 46 7.45 11.62 -9.26
CA ARG A 46 7.27 13.06 -9.07
C ARG A 46 8.50 13.64 -8.42
N THR A 47 9.02 14.73 -8.99
CA THR A 47 10.19 15.44 -8.48
C THR A 47 9.82 16.90 -8.18
N PRO A 48 10.46 17.52 -7.16
CA PRO A 48 11.47 16.96 -6.27
C PRO A 48 10.90 15.98 -5.22
N LYS A 49 11.78 15.19 -4.60
CA LYS A 49 11.45 14.46 -3.36
C LYS A 49 11.10 15.47 -2.26
N VAL A 50 10.25 15.07 -1.31
CA VAL A 50 9.77 15.95 -0.24
C VAL A 50 10.32 15.52 1.12
N PRO A 51 10.33 16.40 2.15
CA PRO A 51 10.61 15.99 3.52
C PRO A 51 9.70 14.84 3.97
N PRO A 52 10.13 14.00 4.93
CA PRO A 52 9.34 12.90 5.47
C PRO A 52 7.88 13.31 5.79
N THR A 53 6.91 12.59 5.22
CA THR A 53 5.46 12.83 5.44
C THR A 53 4.84 11.86 6.45
N VAL A 54 5.67 11.27 7.29
CA VAL A 54 5.30 10.26 8.30
C VAL A 54 4.73 10.91 9.58
N PRO A 55 3.91 10.18 10.35
CA PRO A 55 3.48 10.60 11.69
C PRO A 55 4.66 10.80 12.65
N ASP A 56 4.45 11.60 13.71
CA ASP A 56 5.48 11.91 14.71
C ASP A 56 6.07 10.69 15.43
N ASP A 57 5.34 9.58 15.48
CA ASP A 57 5.78 8.33 16.11
C ASP A 57 6.57 7.40 15.17
N VAL A 58 6.88 7.85 13.96
CA VAL A 58 7.56 7.06 12.92
C VAL A 58 8.89 7.71 12.54
N ASP A 59 9.99 7.01 12.82
CA ASP A 59 11.32 7.42 12.37
C ASP A 59 11.49 7.20 10.86
N SER A 60 12.07 8.19 10.17
CA SER A 60 12.45 8.09 8.76
C SER A 60 13.96 7.99 8.60
N ILE A 61 14.41 7.19 7.62
CA ILE A 61 15.84 7.07 7.27
C ILE A 61 16.17 7.73 5.93
N ALA A 62 15.17 8.25 5.23
CA ALA A 62 15.29 8.88 3.93
C ALA A 62 14.19 9.94 3.71
N VAL A 63 14.39 10.79 2.70
CA VAL A 63 13.34 11.68 2.17
C VAL A 63 12.22 10.88 1.52
N THR A 64 11.03 11.48 1.43
CA THR A 64 9.85 10.84 0.83
C THR A 64 9.94 10.84 -0.70
N GLU A 65 9.73 9.68 -1.29
CA GLU A 65 9.64 9.49 -2.74
C GLU A 65 8.17 9.54 -3.18
N CYS A 66 7.85 10.40 -4.14
CA CYS A 66 6.47 10.64 -4.57
C CYS A 66 6.24 10.10 -5.99
N TYR A 67 5.07 9.51 -6.23
CA TYR A 67 4.69 8.94 -7.52
C TYR A 67 3.24 9.25 -7.86
N THR A 68 2.97 9.39 -9.16
CA THR A 68 1.61 9.31 -9.71
C THR A 68 1.40 7.90 -10.22
N ILE A 69 0.38 7.21 -9.69
CA ILE A 69 0.04 5.84 -10.04
C ILE A 69 -1.28 5.83 -10.79
N THR A 70 -1.35 5.08 -11.89
CA THR A 70 -2.59 4.81 -12.62
C THR A 70 -2.92 3.33 -12.49
N ASP A 71 -4.07 3.04 -11.89
CA ASP A 71 -4.58 1.68 -11.68
C ASP A 71 -5.93 1.48 -12.39
N THR A 72 -6.29 0.22 -12.62
CA THR A 72 -7.63 -0.16 -13.11
C THR A 72 -8.52 -0.44 -11.92
N VAL A 73 -9.62 0.30 -11.78
CA VAL A 73 -10.59 0.04 -10.71
C VAL A 73 -11.52 -1.10 -11.13
N PRO A 74 -11.60 -2.20 -10.35
CA PRO A 74 -12.57 -3.25 -10.63
C PRO A 74 -14.01 -2.70 -10.57
N THR A 75 -14.78 -2.95 -11.63
CA THR A 75 -16.09 -2.33 -11.90
C THR A 75 -17.25 -2.82 -11.02
N ASN A 76 -17.00 -3.29 -9.80
CA ASN A 76 -18.05 -3.68 -8.84
C ASN A 76 -18.73 -2.46 -8.18
N LEU A 77 -18.71 -1.30 -8.84
CA LEU A 77 -19.55 -0.15 -8.49
C LEU A 77 -21.03 -0.50 -8.73
N PRO A 78 -21.97 0.14 -7.99
CA PRO A 78 -23.39 -0.16 -8.08
C PRO A 78 -23.88 -0.19 -9.54
N LYS A 79 -24.75 -1.16 -9.87
CA LYS A 79 -25.37 -1.43 -11.18
C LYS A 79 -26.07 -0.22 -11.85
N ALA A 80 -26.05 0.96 -11.23
CA ALA A 80 -26.59 2.21 -11.75
C ALA A 80 -25.71 2.89 -12.82
N LEU A 81 -24.53 2.35 -13.13
CA LEU A 81 -23.68 2.87 -14.20
C LEU A 81 -23.96 2.13 -15.53
N PRO A 82 -24.17 2.85 -16.65
CA PRO A 82 -24.52 2.24 -17.94
C PRO A 82 -23.50 1.17 -18.38
N LYS A 83 -24.01 -0.01 -18.76
CA LYS A 83 -23.23 -1.09 -19.38
C LYS A 83 -22.58 -0.58 -20.67
N GLY A 84 -21.27 -0.30 -20.62
CA GLY A 84 -20.52 0.24 -21.76
C GLY A 84 -19.40 1.22 -21.38
N MET A 85 -19.31 1.64 -20.12
CA MET A 85 -18.20 2.47 -19.67
C MET A 85 -16.99 1.59 -19.31
N LEU A 86 -16.01 1.62 -20.22
CA LEU A 86 -14.68 1.01 -20.20
C LEU A 86 -14.03 1.02 -18.82
N GLU A 87 -13.17 0.03 -18.57
CA GLU A 87 -12.19 -0.04 -17.45
C GLU A 87 -11.87 1.36 -16.90
N LYS A 88 -12.41 1.66 -15.71
CA LYS A 88 -12.19 2.97 -15.12
C LYS A 88 -10.78 3.02 -14.58
N LYS A 89 -9.94 3.84 -15.20
CA LYS A 89 -8.65 4.19 -14.64
C LYS A 89 -8.85 5.11 -13.45
N SER A 90 -8.15 4.85 -12.36
CA SER A 90 -7.99 5.79 -11.25
C SER A 90 -6.56 6.27 -11.22
N VAL A 91 -6.39 7.53 -10.82
CA VAL A 91 -5.08 8.16 -10.67
C VAL A 91 -4.93 8.53 -9.20
N SER A 92 -3.91 7.96 -8.58
CA SER A 92 -3.61 8.08 -7.17
C SER A 92 -2.21 8.63 -6.96
N GLU A 93 -1.98 9.25 -5.82
CA GLU A 93 -0.68 9.77 -5.44
C GLU A 93 -0.09 8.92 -4.33
N TYR A 94 1.11 8.39 -4.55
CA TYR A 94 1.79 7.52 -3.59
C TYR A 94 3.01 8.26 -3.04
N GLU A 95 3.20 8.19 -1.73
CA GLU A 95 4.32 8.75 -1.00
C GLU A 95 4.98 7.64 -0.19
N PHE A 96 6.24 7.36 -0.48
CA PHE A 96 7.04 6.33 0.19
C PHE A 96 8.06 6.98 1.09
N THR A 97 8.02 6.65 2.38
CA THR A 97 9.07 7.02 3.34
C THR A 97 9.63 5.76 3.98
N PHE A 98 10.94 5.54 3.85
CA PHE A 98 11.57 4.35 4.41
C PHE A 98 11.88 4.55 5.90
N THR A 99 11.66 3.48 6.69
CA THR A 99 11.86 3.45 8.14
C THR A 99 12.93 2.41 8.50
N PRO A 100 13.51 2.43 9.71
CA PRO A 100 14.53 1.45 10.09
C PRO A 100 14.07 -0.02 10.03
N ASP A 101 12.77 -0.26 10.20
CA ASP A 101 12.14 -1.58 10.26
C ASP A 101 11.24 -1.90 9.06
N GLY A 102 11.14 -1.00 8.08
CA GLY A 102 10.35 -1.21 6.87
C GLY A 102 10.05 0.10 6.13
N SER A 103 8.78 0.41 5.91
CA SER A 103 8.37 1.60 5.16
C SER A 103 7.00 2.10 5.60
N PHE A 104 6.81 3.42 5.52
CA PHE A 104 5.52 4.07 5.61
C PHE A 104 5.08 4.54 4.22
N VAL A 105 3.88 4.14 3.81
CA VAL A 105 3.31 4.46 2.51
C VAL A 105 2.02 5.23 2.69
N LYS A 106 1.94 6.43 2.12
CA LYS A 106 0.72 7.22 2.10
C LYS A 106 0.17 7.28 0.68
N ILE A 107 -1.09 6.92 0.53
CA ILE A 107 -1.76 6.85 -0.77
C ILE A 107 -2.99 7.76 -0.74
N HIS A 108 -2.98 8.77 -1.60
CA HIS A 108 -4.15 9.61 -1.87
C HIS A 108 -4.85 9.10 -3.13
N CYS A 109 -5.97 8.40 -2.96
CA CYS A 109 -6.80 7.97 -4.09
C CYS A 109 -7.93 9.00 -4.36
N PRO A 110 -8.58 8.92 -5.53
CA PRO A 110 -9.78 9.69 -5.83
C PRO A 110 -10.89 9.50 -4.79
N MET A 111 -11.89 10.40 -4.82
CA MET A 111 -13.04 10.36 -3.91
C MET A 111 -12.67 10.51 -2.43
N SER A 112 -11.56 11.19 -2.14
CA SER A 112 -11.06 11.47 -0.78
C SER A 112 -10.81 10.20 0.03
N VAL A 113 -10.24 9.18 -0.63
CA VAL A 113 -9.70 8.00 0.05
C VAL A 113 -8.23 8.27 0.37
N LEU A 114 -7.86 8.09 1.63
CA LEU A 114 -6.48 8.15 2.10
C LEU A 114 -6.15 6.81 2.75
N LEU A 115 -5.05 6.20 2.34
CA LEU A 115 -4.50 5.01 2.98
C LEU A 115 -3.13 5.38 3.56
N GLU A 116 -2.94 5.12 4.84
CA GLU A 116 -1.67 5.23 5.52
C GLU A 116 -1.25 3.83 5.96
N THR A 117 -0.22 3.28 5.31
CA THR A 117 0.20 1.89 5.52
C THR A 117 1.57 1.83 6.15
N ARG A 118 1.66 1.19 7.32
CA ARG A 118 2.91 0.83 8.00
C ARG A 118 3.30 -0.59 7.62
N TRP A 119 4.41 -0.72 6.92
CA TRP A 119 5.04 -2.01 6.61
C TRP A 119 6.22 -2.24 7.54
N ARG A 120 6.28 -3.41 8.17
CA ARG A 120 7.34 -3.77 9.11
C ARG A 120 7.82 -5.20 8.92
N VAL A 121 9.13 -5.38 9.03
CA VAL A 121 9.73 -6.69 9.31
C VAL A 121 9.87 -6.79 10.82
N ARG A 122 9.12 -7.69 11.47
CA ARG A 122 9.18 -7.91 12.91
C ARG A 122 9.46 -9.36 13.26
N LYS A 123 9.74 -9.63 14.53
CA LYS A 123 9.79 -11.00 15.04
C LYS A 123 8.40 -11.41 15.49
N GLY A 124 7.96 -12.61 15.09
CA GLY A 124 6.79 -13.29 15.61
C GLY A 124 7.00 -13.75 17.05
N SER A 125 5.95 -14.28 17.67
CA SER A 125 5.98 -14.79 19.04
C SER A 125 6.91 -16.00 19.22
N ASP A 126 7.16 -16.74 18.14
CA ASP A 126 8.08 -17.87 18.06
C ASP A 126 9.51 -17.47 17.67
N GLY A 127 9.76 -16.17 17.47
CA GLY A 127 11.05 -15.63 17.04
C GLY A 127 11.32 -15.69 15.53
N SER A 128 10.40 -16.26 14.74
CA SER A 128 10.45 -16.22 13.27
C SER A 128 10.27 -14.78 12.75
N LEU A 129 10.68 -14.52 11.51
CA LEU A 129 10.46 -13.21 10.89
C LEU A 129 9.06 -13.14 10.29
N GLU A 130 8.39 -12.00 10.49
CA GLU A 130 7.05 -11.72 9.96
C GLU A 130 7.08 -10.41 9.18
N LEU A 131 6.47 -10.42 7.99
CA LEU A 131 6.11 -9.21 7.25
C LEU A 131 4.72 -8.78 7.71
N GLU A 132 4.64 -7.61 8.32
CA GLU A 132 3.39 -7.00 8.76
C GLU A 132 3.04 -5.79 7.90
N GLU A 133 1.77 -5.71 7.53
CA GLU A 133 1.12 -4.56 6.92
C GLU A 133 0.01 -4.09 7.86
N VAL A 134 0.08 -2.84 8.33
CA VAL A 134 -1.01 -2.18 9.06
C VAL A 134 -1.52 -1.03 8.20
N VAL A 135 -2.77 -1.11 7.74
CA VAL A 135 -3.40 -0.11 6.89
C VAL A 135 -4.41 0.69 7.70
N ASP A 136 -4.18 1.99 7.85
CA ASP A 136 -5.14 2.96 8.36
C ASP A 136 -5.82 3.66 7.19
N ALA A 137 -7.08 3.31 6.94
CA ALA A 137 -7.85 3.81 5.81
C ALA A 137 -8.86 4.87 6.24
N HIS A 138 -8.89 6.01 5.56
CA HIS A 138 -9.84 7.10 5.74
C HIS A 138 -10.63 7.30 4.44
N CYS A 139 -11.96 7.19 4.48
CA CYS A 139 -12.79 7.32 3.29
C CYS A 139 -14.24 7.72 3.62
N SER A 140 -15.07 7.90 2.59
CA SER A 140 -16.51 8.03 2.75
C SER A 140 -17.16 6.74 3.24
N ARG A 141 -18.16 6.82 4.12
CA ARG A 141 -18.96 5.68 4.59
C ARG A 141 -19.60 4.88 3.45
N PHE A 142 -19.82 5.50 2.29
CA PHE A 142 -20.35 4.82 1.10
C PHE A 142 -19.30 3.96 0.38
N LEU A 143 -18.02 4.25 0.55
CA LEU A 143 -16.90 3.55 -0.11
C LEU A 143 -16.24 2.52 0.79
N VAL A 144 -16.49 2.54 2.10
CA VAL A 144 -15.82 1.67 3.08
C VAL A 144 -15.84 0.19 2.69
N GLY A 145 -16.96 -0.33 2.20
CA GLY A 145 -17.08 -1.72 1.78
C GLY A 145 -16.27 -2.05 0.53
N VAL A 146 -16.15 -1.10 -0.40
CA VAL A 146 -15.34 -1.25 -1.61
C VAL A 146 -13.86 -1.20 -1.27
N VAL A 147 -13.42 -0.18 -0.51
CA VAL A 147 -12.01 -0.01 -0.12
C VAL A 147 -11.54 -1.20 0.71
N LYS A 148 -12.29 -1.57 1.75
CA LYS A 148 -11.97 -2.75 2.58
C LYS A 148 -11.96 -4.04 1.74
N GLY A 149 -12.92 -4.20 0.83
CA GLY A 149 -13.00 -5.36 -0.04
C GLY A 149 -11.78 -5.53 -0.95
N GLU A 150 -11.27 -4.44 -1.53
CA GLU A 150 -10.07 -4.51 -2.38
C GLU A 150 -8.79 -4.77 -1.58
N LEU A 151 -8.64 -4.18 -0.38
CA LEU A 151 -7.50 -4.45 0.50
C LEU A 151 -7.47 -5.92 0.94
N GLU A 152 -8.60 -6.44 1.41
CA GLU A 152 -8.74 -7.84 1.86
C GLU A 152 -8.57 -8.86 0.71
N LYS A 153 -8.89 -8.48 -0.53
CA LYS A 153 -8.79 -9.38 -1.68
C LYS A 153 -7.36 -9.59 -2.16
N ASN A 154 -6.53 -8.54 -2.12
CA ASN A 154 -5.25 -8.52 -2.83
C ASN A 154 -4.02 -8.69 -1.90
N TRP A 155 -4.16 -8.54 -0.58
CA TRP A 155 -3.02 -8.47 0.35
C TRP A 155 -2.07 -9.68 0.28
N VAL A 156 -2.60 -10.90 0.14
CA VAL A 156 -1.77 -12.13 0.08
C VAL A 156 -0.81 -12.08 -1.10
N GLU A 157 -1.30 -11.66 -2.26
CA GLU A 157 -0.51 -11.58 -3.49
C GLU A 157 0.47 -10.42 -3.43
N VAL A 158 0.06 -9.28 -2.86
CA VAL A 158 0.94 -8.13 -2.59
C VAL A 158 2.11 -8.55 -1.68
N HIS A 159 1.83 -9.19 -0.54
CA HIS A 159 2.84 -9.70 0.37
C HIS A 159 3.79 -10.69 -0.33
N ARG A 160 3.25 -11.60 -1.14
CA ARG A 160 4.05 -12.55 -1.91
C ARG A 160 5.01 -11.85 -2.88
N LYS A 161 4.55 -10.83 -3.60
CA LYS A 161 5.39 -10.06 -4.54
C LYS A 161 6.47 -9.25 -3.80
N ILE A 162 6.12 -8.62 -2.69
CA ILE A 162 7.09 -7.91 -1.84
C ILE A 162 8.17 -8.87 -1.34
N LEU A 163 7.78 -10.01 -0.76
CA LEU A 163 8.75 -10.99 -0.25
C LEU A 163 9.66 -11.54 -1.35
N THR A 164 9.11 -11.83 -2.53
CA THR A 164 9.92 -12.39 -3.62
C THR A 164 10.76 -11.35 -4.37
N GLY A 165 10.52 -10.05 -4.15
CA GLY A 165 11.12 -8.95 -4.93
C GLY A 165 10.78 -9.01 -6.43
N LYS A 166 9.86 -9.91 -6.82
CA LYS A 166 9.43 -10.16 -8.19
C LYS A 166 8.05 -9.54 -8.33
N ALA A 167 8.04 -8.38 -8.94
CA ALA A 167 6.85 -7.61 -9.20
C ALA A 167 6.47 -7.71 -10.69
#